data_AF-A0A2P5BW80-F1
#
_entry.id   AF-A0A2P5BW80-F1
#
_cell.length_a   1.000
_cell.length_b   1.000
_cell.length_c   1.000
_cell.angle_alpha   90.00
_cell.angle_beta   90.00
_cell.angle_gamma   90.00
#
_symmetry.space_group_name_H-M   'P 1'
#
loop_
_entity.id
_entity.type
_entity.pdbx_description
1 polymer ?
#
loop_
_entity_poly.entity_id
_entity_poly.type
_entity_poly.pdbx_seq_one_letter_code
_entity_poly.pdbx_strand_id
1 'polypeptide(L)'
;MILLPGQTFELGFFSPGNSKNRYIGIWFKRTPDLVVCVANRNSPLTDSFGEFIISNNSNQLVLLNRSKTVVWSSNSSERVAKSPVAKLLDSGNLVLRDNENQNTEHYLWESFDYPSNTLLAGMTLGWDLTSGFEQYLTAWKSDDDP
;
A
#
# COMPACT_ATOMS: atom_id res chain seq x y z
N MET A 1 19.87 -24.06 10.59
CA MET A 1 18.88 -23.79 9.52
C MET A 1 19.08 -22.36 9.07
N ILE A 2 19.57 -22.15 7.84
CA ILE A 2 19.78 -20.80 7.30
C ILE A 2 18.57 -20.50 6.42
N LEU A 3 17.76 -19.51 6.80
CA LEU A 3 16.71 -18.96 5.94
C LEU A 3 17.39 -17.95 5.01
N LEU A 4 17.32 -18.17 3.70
CA LEU A 4 17.66 -17.13 2.73
C LEU A 4 16.68 -15.95 2.92
N PRO A 5 17.15 -14.69 2.95
CA PRO A 5 16.25 -13.54 2.97
C PRO A 5 15.47 -13.50 1.66
N GLY A 6 14.14 -13.42 1.73
CA GLY A 6 13.36 -13.42 0.49
C GLY A 6 11.85 -13.31 0.69
N GLN A 7 11.33 -12.13 0.34
CA GLN A 7 9.96 -11.88 -0.12
C GLN A 7 8.87 -12.55 0.73
N THR A 8 8.80 -12.13 1.99
CA THR A 8 7.75 -12.53 2.94
C THR A 8 6.36 -12.01 2.51
N PHE A 9 6.33 -10.90 1.77
CA PHE A 9 5.12 -10.20 1.36
C PHE A 9 4.99 -10.13 -0.16
N GLU A 10 3.75 -10.10 -0.62
CA GLU A 10 3.38 -9.84 -2.01
C GLU A 10 2.37 -8.70 -2.07
N LEU A 11 2.41 -7.94 -3.17
CA LEU A 11 1.47 -6.89 -3.50
C LEU A 11 0.72 -7.30 -4.77
N GLY A 12 -0.60 -7.13 -4.80
CA GLY A 12 -1.36 -7.33 -6.02
C GLY A 12 -2.85 -7.11 -5.87
N PHE A 13 -3.58 -7.47 -6.93
CA PHE A 13 -5.03 -7.41 -6.95
C PHE A 13 -5.65 -8.67 -6.36
N PHE A 14 -6.68 -8.52 -5.53
CA PHE A 14 -7.42 -9.63 -4.97
C PHE A 14 -8.92 -9.31 -4.78
N SER A 15 -9.71 -10.35 -4.54
CA SER A 15 -11.12 -10.28 -4.14
C SER A 15 -11.28 -11.14 -2.88
N PRO A 16 -11.70 -10.58 -1.73
CA PRO A 16 -11.89 -11.35 -0.51
C PRO A 16 -13.15 -12.23 -0.59
N GLY A 17 -13.02 -13.49 -0.20
CA GLY A 17 -14.11 -14.48 -0.13
C GLY A 17 -15.03 -14.48 -1.34
N ASN A 18 -16.31 -14.13 -1.14
CA ASN A 18 -17.34 -14.10 -2.20
C ASN A 18 -17.56 -12.72 -2.81
N SER A 19 -16.72 -11.74 -2.48
CA SER A 19 -16.84 -10.39 -2.97
C SER A 19 -16.65 -10.32 -4.49
N LYS A 20 -17.53 -9.57 -5.17
CA LYS A 20 -17.35 -9.22 -6.58
C LYS A 20 -16.44 -7.99 -6.76
N ASN A 21 -16.10 -7.33 -5.66
CA ASN A 21 -15.23 -6.19 -5.65
C ASN A 21 -13.77 -6.63 -5.70
N ARG A 22 -12.93 -5.77 -6.27
CA ARG A 22 -11.48 -5.97 -6.37
C ARG A 22 -10.72 -4.86 -5.68
N TYR A 23 -9.63 -5.26 -5.04
CA TYR A 23 -8.79 -4.39 -4.22
C TYR A 23 -7.32 -4.62 -4.54
N ILE A 24 -6.50 -3.59 -4.32
CA ILE A 24 -5.06 -3.71 -4.18
C ILE A 24 -4.74 -3.94 -2.71
N GLY A 25 -3.98 -4.99 -2.43
CA GLY A 25 -3.55 -5.29 -1.07
C GLY A 25 -2.16 -5.91 -1.01
N ILE A 26 -1.65 -5.95 0.21
CA ILE A 26 -0.41 -6.63 0.57
C ILE A 26 -0.78 -7.80 1.47
N TRP A 27 -0.18 -8.97 1.25
CA TRP A 27 -0.40 -10.18 2.05
C TRP A 27 0.91 -10.93 2.27
N PHE A 28 0.90 -11.86 3.24
CA PHE A 28 1.99 -12.81 3.40
C PHE A 28 1.99 -13.82 2.28
N LYS A 29 3.12 -13.96 1.57
CA LYS A 29 3.26 -14.87 0.42
C LYS A 29 2.86 -16.32 0.72
N ARG A 30 3.15 -16.79 1.93
CA ARG A 30 2.85 -18.19 2.35
C ARG A 30 1.42 -18.40 2.82
N THR A 31 0.71 -17.30 3.12
CA THR A 31 -0.68 -17.32 3.59
C THR A 31 -1.42 -16.17 2.90
N PRO A 32 -1.76 -16.31 1.61
CA PRO A 32 -2.32 -15.21 0.81
C PRO A 32 -3.66 -14.67 1.34
N ASP A 33 -4.39 -15.48 2.09
CA ASP A 33 -5.64 -15.07 2.75
C ASP A 33 -5.41 -14.04 3.87
N LEU A 34 -4.18 -13.94 4.39
CA LEU A 34 -3.83 -12.97 5.43
C LEU A 34 -3.34 -11.66 4.81
N VAL A 35 -4.32 -10.85 4.42
CA VAL A 35 -4.12 -9.51 3.87
C VAL A 35 -3.84 -8.54 5.01
N VAL A 36 -2.70 -7.86 4.94
CA VAL A 36 -2.18 -6.97 5.99
C VAL A 36 -2.43 -5.49 5.70
N CYS A 37 -2.67 -5.15 4.44
CA CYS A 37 -2.99 -3.80 4.00
C CYS A 37 -3.90 -3.83 2.76
N VAL A 38 -4.84 -2.89 2.68
CA VAL A 38 -5.77 -2.72 1.55
C VAL A 38 -5.82 -1.24 1.18
N ALA A 39 -5.35 -0.88 -0.01
CA ALA A 39 -5.24 0.52 -0.43
C ALA A 39 -6.62 1.15 -0.68
N ASN A 40 -7.40 0.56 -1.60
CA ASN A 40 -8.66 1.11 -2.05
C ASN A 40 -9.87 0.53 -1.29
N ARG A 41 -9.74 0.31 0.03
CA ARG A 41 -10.78 -0.31 0.88
C ARG A 41 -12.15 0.37 0.77
N ASN A 42 -12.17 1.71 0.71
CA ASN A 42 -13.40 2.50 0.63
C ASN A 42 -13.92 2.72 -0.80
N SER A 43 -13.09 2.38 -1.80
CA SER A 43 -13.35 2.64 -3.22
C SER A 43 -12.99 1.40 -4.05
N PRO A 44 -13.78 0.31 -3.95
CA PRO A 44 -13.51 -0.93 -4.66
C PRO A 44 -13.57 -0.76 -6.19
N LEU A 45 -12.81 -1.59 -6.90
CA LEU A 45 -13.01 -1.81 -8.33
C LEU A 45 -14.15 -2.80 -8.53
N THR A 46 -15.09 -2.50 -9.41
CA THR A 46 -16.28 -3.33 -9.67
C THR A 46 -16.17 -4.19 -10.93
N ASP A 47 -15.01 -4.18 -11.59
CA ASP A 47 -14.75 -4.97 -12.79
C ASP A 47 -13.33 -5.58 -12.78
N SER A 48 -12.98 -6.29 -13.86
CA SER A 48 -11.68 -6.96 -13.99
C SER A 48 -10.53 -6.01 -14.36
N PHE A 49 -10.76 -4.70 -14.46
CA PHE A 49 -9.76 -3.74 -14.90
C PHE A 49 -9.24 -2.92 -13.72
N GLY A 50 -7.92 -2.77 -13.66
CA GLY A 50 -7.25 -2.00 -12.63
C GLY A 50 -5.79 -1.84 -13.01
N GLU A 51 -5.28 -0.62 -12.92
CA GLU A 51 -3.86 -0.32 -13.14
C GLU A 51 -3.31 0.41 -11.94
N PHE A 52 -2.32 -0.20 -11.29
CA PHE A 52 -1.61 0.41 -10.17
C PHE A 52 -0.25 0.91 -10.65
N ILE A 53 -0.10 2.22 -10.75
CA ILE A 53 1.05 2.87 -11.39
C ILE A 53 1.57 4.05 -10.57
N ILE A 54 2.75 4.55 -10.93
CA ILE A 54 3.25 5.83 -10.46
C ILE A 54 2.76 6.91 -11.44
N SER A 55 2.11 7.95 -10.92
CA SER A 55 1.68 9.09 -11.71
C SER A 55 2.89 9.91 -12.17
N ASN A 56 3.03 10.07 -13.49
CA ASN A 56 4.14 10.79 -14.13
C ASN A 56 4.25 12.27 -13.69
N ASN A 57 3.16 12.87 -13.22
CA ASN A 57 3.09 14.32 -12.98
C ASN A 57 3.06 14.69 -11.49
N SER A 58 2.92 13.73 -10.58
CA SER A 58 2.59 14.02 -9.17
C SER A 58 3.33 13.19 -8.12
N ASN A 59 4.30 12.35 -8.51
CA ASN A 59 5.05 11.49 -7.57
C ASN A 59 4.12 10.75 -6.60
N GLN A 60 3.05 10.16 -7.14
CA GLN A 60 2.03 9.45 -6.38
C GLN A 60 1.85 8.05 -6.93
N LEU A 61 1.52 7.12 -6.03
CA LEU A 61 0.90 5.86 -6.43
C LEU A 61 -0.56 6.12 -6.74
N VAL A 62 -1.03 5.65 -7.89
CA VAL A 62 -2.42 5.81 -8.32
C VAL A 62 -2.99 4.47 -8.78
N LEU A 63 -4.25 4.23 -8.39
CA LEU A 63 -5.06 3.15 -8.90
C LEU A 63 -6.07 3.70 -9.90
N LEU A 64 -5.98 3.25 -11.15
CA LEU A 64 -6.88 3.64 -12.23
C LEU A 64 -7.89 2.53 -12.52
N ASN A 65 -9.14 2.91 -12.78
CA ASN A 65 -10.15 2.00 -13.33
C ASN A 65 -10.03 1.88 -14.86
N ARG A 66 -10.94 1.11 -15.47
CA ARG A 66 -11.04 0.94 -16.94
C ARG A 66 -11.06 2.27 -17.71
N SER A 67 -11.78 3.27 -17.20
CA SER A 67 -11.93 4.59 -17.82
C SER A 67 -10.74 5.52 -17.54
N LYS A 68 -9.64 5.00 -16.98
CA LYS A 68 -8.46 5.75 -16.54
C LYS A 68 -8.77 6.83 -15.51
N THR A 69 -9.87 6.68 -14.76
CA THR A 69 -10.20 7.54 -13.63
C THR A 69 -9.48 7.05 -12.38
N VAL A 70 -8.95 7.98 -11.59
CA VAL A 70 -8.30 7.68 -10.31
C VAL A 70 -9.36 7.23 -9.30
N VAL A 71 -9.22 6.00 -8.82
CA VAL A 71 -10.08 5.39 -7.78
C VAL A 71 -9.46 5.54 -6.40
N TRP A 72 -8.12 5.52 -6.35
CA TRP A 72 -7.34 5.71 -5.14
C TRP A 72 -6.00 6.34 -5.51
N SER A 73 -5.44 7.15 -4.62
CA SER A 73 -4.08 7.69 -4.76
C SER A 73 -3.41 7.82 -3.40
N SER A 74 -2.09 7.69 -3.37
CA SER A 74 -1.30 8.08 -2.21
C SER A 74 -1.34 9.59 -2.00
N ASN A 75 -1.06 10.04 -0.77
CA ASN A 75 -0.84 11.46 -0.51
C ASN A 75 0.38 11.96 -1.31
N SER A 76 0.31 13.20 -1.79
CA SER A 76 1.41 13.84 -2.49
C SER A 76 2.50 14.24 -1.52
N SER A 77 3.76 13.94 -1.86
CA SER A 77 4.90 14.54 -1.17
C SER A 77 5.19 15.92 -1.74
N GLU A 78 5.55 16.88 -0.89
CA GLU A 78 6.09 18.18 -1.35
C GLU A 78 7.47 18.02 -2.01
N ARG A 79 8.13 16.87 -1.80
CA ARG A 79 9.43 16.57 -2.39
C ARG A 79 9.28 16.14 -3.84
N VAL A 80 10.08 16.76 -4.71
CA VAL A 80 10.16 16.40 -6.12
C VAL A 80 11.19 15.28 -6.29
N ALA A 81 10.72 14.08 -6.65
CA ALA A 81 11.58 12.99 -7.09
C ALA A 81 11.88 13.09 -8.58
N LYS A 82 13.12 12.79 -8.97
CA LYS A 82 13.55 12.78 -10.37
C LYS A 82 13.20 11.46 -11.06
N SER A 83 13.35 10.36 -10.34
CA SER A 83 13.07 9.02 -10.85
C SER A 83 12.30 8.23 -9.78
N PRO A 84 10.99 8.49 -9.59
CA PRO A 84 10.21 7.83 -8.56
C PRO A 84 10.06 6.33 -8.86
N VAL A 85 10.27 5.51 -7.84
CA VAL A 85 10.09 4.05 -7.90
C VAL A 85 9.30 3.56 -6.70
N ALA A 86 8.41 2.61 -6.95
CA ALA A 86 7.65 1.90 -5.93
C ALA A 86 8.39 0.61 -5.57
N LYS A 87 8.58 0.35 -4.28
CA LYS A 87 9.27 -0.85 -3.80
C LYS A 87 8.53 -1.45 -2.60
N LEU A 88 8.23 -2.74 -2.68
CA LEU A 88 7.81 -3.52 -1.53
C LEU A 88 9.06 -4.00 -0.78
N LEU A 89 9.21 -3.57 0.48
CA LEU A 89 10.32 -3.99 1.33
C LEU A 89 10.03 -5.34 1.99
N ASP A 90 11.09 -6.01 2.47
CA ASP A 90 10.96 -7.31 3.18
C ASP A 90 10.16 -7.20 4.49
N SER A 91 10.02 -5.98 5.04
CA SER A 91 9.15 -5.68 6.18
C SER A 91 7.65 -5.70 5.83
N GLY A 92 7.30 -5.69 4.55
CA GLY A 92 5.92 -5.50 4.07
C GLY A 92 5.56 -4.04 3.81
N ASN A 93 6.47 -3.10 4.08
CA ASN A 93 6.23 -1.69 3.78
C ASN A 93 6.38 -1.44 2.28
N LEU A 94 5.30 -1.03 1.62
CA LEU A 94 5.33 -0.48 0.28
C LEU A 94 5.73 0.99 0.36
N VAL A 95 6.84 1.34 -0.27
CA VAL A 95 7.41 2.69 -0.25
C VAL A 95 7.51 3.27 -1.65
N LEU A 96 7.26 4.58 -1.76
CA LEU A 96 7.57 5.38 -2.93
C LEU A 96 8.81 6.22 -2.62
N ARG A 97 9.86 6.09 -3.44
CA ARG A 97 11.14 6.78 -3.21
C ARG A 97 11.78 7.22 -4.51
N ASP A 98 12.72 8.15 -4.44
CA ASP A 98 13.54 8.55 -5.58
C ASP A 98 14.67 7.53 -5.80
N ASN A 99 14.77 6.96 -7.00
CA ASN A 99 15.79 5.96 -7.33
C ASN A 99 17.20 6.56 -7.41
N GLU A 100 17.31 7.84 -7.76
CA GLU A 100 18.60 8.55 -7.85
C GLU A 100 19.14 8.97 -6.47
N ASN A 101 18.25 9.23 -5.51
CA ASN A 101 18.59 9.68 -4.16
C ASN A 101 18.35 8.58 -3.12
N GLN A 102 19.12 7.50 -3.20
CA GLN A 102 18.95 6.35 -2.29
C GLN A 102 19.40 6.62 -0.84
N ASN A 103 20.08 7.73 -0.59
CA ASN A 103 20.63 8.12 0.72
C ASN A 103 19.63 8.88 1.61
N THR A 104 18.41 9.14 1.14
CA THR A 104 17.41 9.78 1.99
C THR A 104 16.78 8.74 2.91
N GLU A 105 16.90 8.94 4.22
CA GLU A 105 16.23 8.14 5.26
C GLU A 105 14.70 8.22 5.21
N HIS A 106 14.14 9.07 4.33
CA HIS A 106 12.73 9.40 4.28
C HIS A 106 12.15 9.13 2.89
N TYR A 107 11.11 8.32 2.85
CA TYR A 107 10.34 8.02 1.66
C TYR A 107 9.45 9.22 1.25
N LEU A 108 9.01 9.25 0.00
CA LEU A 108 8.00 10.22 -0.47
C LEU A 108 6.62 9.86 0.09
N TRP A 109 6.38 8.56 0.22
CA TRP A 109 5.18 7.97 0.80
C TRP A 109 5.51 6.55 1.27
N GLU A 110 4.88 6.10 2.35
CA GLU A 110 4.97 4.72 2.81
C GLU A 110 3.62 4.19 3.30
N SER A 111 3.39 2.90 3.09
CA SER A 111 2.16 2.23 3.51
C SER A 111 2.03 2.08 5.01
N PHE A 112 3.15 2.08 5.75
CA PHE A 112 3.15 1.90 7.20
C PHE A 112 2.53 3.08 7.95
N ASP A 113 2.46 4.25 7.32
CA ASP A 113 1.74 5.41 7.85
C ASP A 113 0.22 5.24 7.79
N TYR A 114 -0.29 4.31 6.98
CA TYR A 114 -1.72 4.10 6.75
C TYR A 114 -2.12 2.66 7.07
N PRO A 115 -2.08 2.25 8.34
CA PRO A 115 -2.43 0.89 8.72
C PRO A 115 -3.89 0.55 8.40
N SER A 116 -4.13 -0.71 8.09
CA SER A 116 -5.48 -1.27 7.87
C SER A 116 -5.97 -1.95 9.16
N ASN A 117 -6.28 -3.24 9.12
CA ASN A 117 -6.69 -4.04 10.28
C ASN A 117 -5.52 -4.73 11.01
N THR A 118 -4.31 -4.68 10.47
CA THR A 118 -3.15 -5.44 10.96
C THR A 118 -1.97 -4.52 11.31
N LEU A 119 -1.29 -4.82 12.41
CA LEU A 119 -0.04 -4.17 12.80
C LEU A 119 1.15 -5.09 12.47
N LEU A 120 2.07 -4.61 11.63
CA LEU A 120 3.32 -5.28 11.30
C LEU A 120 4.48 -4.72 12.13
N ALA A 121 5.54 -5.52 12.28
CA ALA A 121 6.77 -5.07 12.90
C ALA A 121 7.36 -3.87 12.12
N GLY A 122 7.62 -2.77 12.85
CA GLY A 122 8.11 -1.52 12.27
C GLY A 122 7.02 -0.47 12.00
N MET A 123 5.73 -0.84 12.10
CA MET A 123 4.65 0.14 12.11
C MET A 123 4.54 0.81 13.49
N THR A 124 4.09 2.06 13.49
CA THR A 124 3.78 2.84 14.70
C THR A 124 2.27 2.99 14.84
N LEU A 125 1.79 3.02 16.09
CA LEU A 125 0.40 3.34 16.44
C LEU A 125 0.38 4.53 17.39
N GLY A 126 -0.70 5.30 17.31
CA GLY A 126 -0.92 6.50 18.10
C GLY A 126 -0.60 7.77 17.33
N TRP A 127 -0.36 8.84 18.06
CA TRP A 127 -0.18 10.17 17.50
C TRP A 127 1.28 10.42 17.12
N ASP A 128 1.51 10.76 15.86
CA ASP A 128 2.73 11.46 15.47
C ASP A 128 2.55 12.95 15.80
N LEU A 129 3.20 13.40 16.88
CA LEU A 129 3.14 14.79 17.33
C LEU A 129 3.81 15.77 16.35
N THR A 130 4.62 15.28 15.42
CA THR A 130 5.29 16.10 14.39
C THR A 130 4.34 16.40 13.24
N SER A 131 3.69 15.37 12.69
CA SER A 131 2.74 15.53 11.58
C SER A 131 1.31 15.83 12.03
N GLY A 132 0.98 15.59 13.30
CA GLY A 132 -0.38 15.67 13.84
C GLY A 132 -1.29 14.53 13.39
N PHE A 133 -0.75 13.50 12.74
CA PHE A 133 -1.51 12.37 12.23
C PHE A 133 -1.62 11.25 13.26
N GLU A 134 -2.82 10.70 13.43
CA GLU A 134 -3.08 9.55 14.31
C GLU A 134 -3.12 8.25 13.49
N GLN A 135 -2.26 7.31 13.84
CA GLN A 135 -2.18 5.98 13.25
C GLN A 135 -2.97 5.00 14.13
N TYR A 136 -4.03 4.41 13.60
CA TYR A 136 -4.87 3.45 14.30
C TYR A 136 -5.33 2.32 13.38
N LEU A 137 -5.59 1.16 13.96
CA LEU A 137 -6.12 0.02 13.22
C LEU A 137 -7.62 0.17 13.01
N THR A 138 -8.10 -0.21 11.84
CA THR A 138 -9.53 -0.30 11.53
C THR A 138 -9.86 -1.69 11.02
N ALA A 139 -10.79 -2.37 11.69
CA ALA A 139 -11.26 -3.68 11.28
C ALA A 139 -11.89 -3.66 9.87
N TRP A 140 -11.87 -4.82 9.23
CA TRP A 140 -12.72 -5.10 8.08
C TRP A 140 -14.18 -5.15 8.54
N LYS A 141 -15.12 -4.83 7.65
CA LYS A 141 -16.55 -4.89 7.95
C LYS A 141 -17.04 -6.34 8.04
N SER A 142 -16.48 -7.22 7.22
CA SER A 142 -16.74 -8.67 7.22
C SER A 142 -15.64 -9.42 6.47
N ASP A 143 -15.69 -10.75 6.45
CA ASP A 143 -14.73 -11.58 5.70
C ASP A 143 -14.71 -11.28 4.18
N ASP A 144 -15.80 -10.73 3.64
CA ASP A 144 -15.98 -10.39 2.23
C ASP A 144 -15.87 -8.86 1.95
N ASP A 145 -15.68 -8.02 2.98
CA ASP A 145 -15.69 -6.54 2.87
C ASP A 145 -14.62 -5.87 3.77
N PRO A 146 -13.48 -5.44 3.20
CA PRO A 146 -12.33 -4.89 3.93
C PRO A 146 -12.44 -3.40 4.39
#